data_AF-A0A511TAZ7-F1
#
_entry.id   AF-A0A511TAZ7-F1
#
_cell.length_a   1.000
_cell.length_b   1.000
_cell.length_c   1.000
_cell.angle_alpha   90.00
_cell.angle_beta   90.00
_cell.angle_gamma   90.00
#
_symmetry.space_group_name_H-M   'P 1'
#
loop_
_entity.id
_entity.type
_entity.pdbx_description
1 polymer ?
#
loop_
_entity_poly.entity_id
_entity_poly.type
_entity_poly.pdbx_seq_one_letter_code
_entity_poly.pdbx_strand_id
1 'polypeptide(L)'
;MSAGARTFEARVALFQEASWDDTFHEEELNEARDALPHASTEALHGFVLRQRACRLSLGLLADFYRVNPCRMAQVHLLAASAVTLGRFWGVSEPFARLGAAVMPVDETGLPRTPEWSAYASACAEGLPMEVRDERWIEAHMVDVARGRELGHEAAFLEEARAHEREPLWRLLVQHVEMTMGARFFDQHALAGAVPGESAIAHGLALSVVRLTSAGWVLLRHYAWATLRALCLPRWHRAPGLVGERRAAWLLLASFLTAWTAAGVYRRGVKALHRGQRTRPSDAWSLLASAMGPEVSRVDERVIRFYANPGAWNVRASVTFSSRTARMLAWVATRLSGQGLFEHGARTFPGRFRTFRRADGSMHFVRELYCDGALRCFDSDFVLRGNQLHEVFVEHGLDLALDVSVLDDGGIRLRGGTLRWHGLVLPPVGHGVEFRIIPSRDDPTRVDIIGTFRWSTSSRAPLGCIHYEAQWSAPS
;
A
#
# COMPACT_ATOMS: atom_id res chain seq x y z
N MET A 1 -4.86 34.20 -9.87
CA MET A 1 -3.62 33.47 -10.23
C MET A 1 -2.84 33.22 -8.95
N SER A 2 -2.92 31.99 -8.43
CA SER A 2 -2.68 31.68 -7.01
C SER A 2 -1.20 31.50 -6.67
N ALA A 3 -0.86 31.80 -5.42
CA ALA A 3 0.49 31.77 -4.85
C ALA A 3 1.21 30.40 -4.94
N GLY A 4 0.51 29.32 -5.27
CA GLY A 4 1.06 27.97 -5.43
C GLY A 4 1.83 27.73 -6.73
N ALA A 5 1.56 28.47 -7.80
CA ALA A 5 2.32 28.36 -9.05
C ALA A 5 3.74 28.97 -8.92
N ARG A 6 3.85 30.09 -8.19
CA ARG A 6 5.14 30.77 -7.95
C ARG A 6 6.07 30.02 -6.98
N THR A 7 5.53 29.22 -6.07
CA THR A 7 6.33 28.41 -5.14
C THR A 7 6.85 27.11 -5.77
N PHE A 8 6.26 26.68 -6.90
CA PHE A 8 6.69 25.49 -7.63
C PHE A 8 7.64 25.82 -8.79
N GLU A 9 7.40 26.90 -9.54
CA GLU A 9 8.39 27.47 -10.48
C GLU A 9 9.69 27.85 -9.74
N ALA A 10 9.60 28.37 -8.52
CA ALA A 10 10.75 28.60 -7.66
C ALA A 10 11.50 27.30 -7.27
N ARG A 11 10.85 26.13 -7.25
CA ARG A 11 11.50 24.86 -6.85
C ARG A 11 12.21 24.13 -7.99
N VAL A 12 11.79 24.35 -9.23
CA VAL A 12 12.58 23.96 -10.41
C VAL A 12 13.78 24.90 -10.59
N ALA A 13 13.61 26.18 -10.23
CA ALA A 13 14.71 27.14 -10.12
C ALA A 13 15.66 26.85 -8.93
N LEU A 14 15.18 26.29 -7.81
CA LEU A 14 16.03 26.00 -6.64
C LEU A 14 16.95 24.78 -6.84
N PHE A 15 16.58 23.78 -7.64
CA PHE A 15 17.53 22.77 -8.09
C PHE A 15 18.61 23.32 -9.05
N GLN A 16 18.40 24.51 -9.62
CA GLN A 16 19.42 25.25 -10.37
C GLN A 16 20.33 26.10 -9.45
N GLU A 17 19.93 26.39 -8.20
CA GLU A 17 20.67 27.21 -7.24
C GLU A 17 21.45 26.41 -6.18
N ALA A 18 21.50 25.08 -6.27
CA ALA A 18 22.59 24.36 -5.61
C ALA A 18 23.90 24.90 -6.23
N SER A 19 24.84 25.39 -5.41
CA SER A 19 26.08 26.05 -5.84
C SER A 19 27.03 25.08 -6.56
N TRP A 20 26.60 24.55 -7.69
CA TRP A 20 27.44 23.91 -8.65
C TRP A 20 28.20 25.04 -9.32
N ASP A 21 29.52 24.96 -9.27
CA ASP A 21 30.37 25.77 -10.14
C ASP A 21 29.73 25.75 -11.54
N ASP A 22 29.38 26.92 -12.10
CA ASP A 22 28.64 27.10 -13.37
C ASP A 22 29.40 26.52 -14.59
N THR A 23 30.52 25.86 -14.33
CA THR A 23 31.36 25.15 -15.28
C THR A 23 30.69 23.82 -15.68
N PHE A 24 30.15 23.79 -16.89
CA PHE A 24 29.70 22.56 -17.55
C PHE A 24 30.91 21.79 -18.08
N HIS A 25 31.02 20.50 -17.73
CA HIS A 25 32.10 19.67 -18.25
C HIS A 25 31.79 19.20 -19.67
N GLU A 26 32.82 19.12 -20.53
CA GLU A 26 32.67 18.69 -21.92
C GLU A 26 32.07 17.29 -22.06
N GLU A 27 32.31 16.39 -21.09
CA GLU A 27 31.69 15.07 -21.03
C GLU A 27 30.17 15.12 -20.85
N GLU A 28 29.67 16.04 -20.02
CA GLU A 28 28.24 16.24 -19.77
C GLU A 28 27.56 16.91 -20.98
N LEU A 29 28.25 17.85 -21.62
CA LEU A 29 27.78 18.50 -22.86
C LEU A 29 27.73 17.52 -24.03
N ASN A 30 28.72 16.63 -24.16
CA ASN A 30 28.71 15.56 -25.17
C ASN A 30 27.54 14.58 -24.93
N GLU A 31 27.27 14.22 -23.68
CA GLU A 31 26.10 13.40 -23.35
C GLU A 31 24.78 14.11 -23.70
N ALA A 32 24.69 15.42 -23.44
CA ALA A 32 23.52 16.21 -23.82
C ALA A 32 23.34 16.25 -25.35
N ARG A 33 24.42 16.37 -26.13
CA ARG A 33 24.38 16.36 -27.60
C ARG A 33 23.95 15.00 -28.16
N ASP A 34 24.39 13.90 -27.54
CA ASP A 34 23.97 12.55 -27.89
C ASP A 34 22.46 12.35 -27.65
N ALA A 35 21.94 12.91 -26.56
CA ALA A 35 20.53 12.76 -26.16
C ALA A 35 19.57 13.72 -26.87
N LEU A 36 20.04 14.92 -27.22
CA LEU A 36 19.29 15.98 -27.91
C LEU A 36 20.05 16.46 -29.15
N PRO A 37 20.03 15.68 -30.24
CA PRO A 37 20.70 16.08 -31.48
C PRO A 37 20.13 17.40 -32.00
N HIS A 38 21.01 18.33 -32.38
CA HIS A 38 20.65 19.66 -32.92
C HIS A 38 19.99 20.64 -31.92
N ALA A 39 20.02 20.34 -30.61
CA ALA A 39 19.54 21.27 -29.59
C ALA A 39 20.40 22.54 -29.47
N SER A 40 19.76 23.64 -29.05
CA SER A 40 20.45 24.88 -28.73
C SER A 40 21.37 24.70 -27.52
N THR A 41 22.38 25.57 -27.38
CA THR A 41 23.28 25.58 -26.21
C THR A 41 22.51 25.65 -24.89
N GLU A 42 21.45 26.47 -24.85
CA GLU A 42 20.57 26.60 -23.68
C GLU A 42 19.89 25.27 -23.32
N ALA A 43 19.37 24.55 -24.32
CA ALA A 43 18.75 23.25 -24.10
C ALA A 43 19.76 22.19 -23.65
N LEU A 44 21.01 22.23 -24.14
CA LEU A 44 22.09 21.36 -23.67
C LEU A 44 22.45 21.66 -22.21
N HIS A 45 22.56 22.92 -21.82
CA HIS A 45 22.81 23.31 -20.42
C HIS A 45 21.64 22.87 -19.51
N GLY A 46 20.41 23.12 -19.95
CA GLY A 46 19.21 22.67 -19.24
C GLY A 46 19.17 21.15 -19.04
N PHE A 47 19.60 20.37 -20.04
CA PHE A 47 19.74 18.93 -19.93
C PHE A 47 20.74 18.55 -18.83
N VAL A 48 21.92 19.17 -18.81
CA VAL A 48 22.97 18.86 -17.83
C VAL A 48 22.51 19.17 -16.42
N LEU A 49 21.90 20.35 -16.20
CA LEU A 49 21.36 20.74 -14.89
C LEU A 49 20.31 19.74 -14.39
N ARG A 50 19.34 19.38 -15.24
CA ARG A 50 18.33 18.39 -14.89
C ARG A 50 18.92 17.01 -14.61
N GLN A 51 19.98 16.61 -15.31
CA GLN A 51 20.65 15.35 -15.01
C GLN A 51 21.44 15.37 -13.70
N ARG A 52 22.11 16.48 -13.37
CA ARG A 52 22.74 16.66 -12.06
C ARG A 52 21.70 16.56 -10.94
N ALA A 53 20.56 17.24 -11.10
CA ALA A 53 19.42 17.16 -10.16
C ALA A 53 18.87 15.73 -10.02
N CYS A 54 18.74 14.99 -11.13
CA CYS A 54 18.33 13.59 -11.12
C CYS A 54 19.29 12.70 -10.33
N ARG A 55 20.61 12.86 -10.55
CA ARG A 55 21.66 12.10 -9.87
C ARG A 55 21.72 12.42 -8.38
N LEU A 56 21.53 13.67 -7.99
CA LEU A 56 21.41 14.09 -6.60
C LEU A 56 20.19 13.44 -5.95
N SER A 57 19.02 13.55 -6.59
CA SER A 57 17.76 12.98 -6.12
C SER A 57 17.84 11.46 -5.93
N LEU A 58 18.48 10.73 -6.85
CA LEU A 58 18.72 9.29 -6.70
C LEU A 58 19.59 8.98 -5.47
N GLY A 59 20.57 9.82 -5.16
CA GLY A 59 21.42 9.67 -3.97
C GLY A 59 20.61 9.83 -2.69
N LEU A 60 19.85 10.92 -2.59
CA LEU A 60 18.96 11.21 -1.47
C LEU A 60 17.90 10.12 -1.29
N LEU A 61 17.31 9.63 -2.39
CA LEU A 61 16.36 8.53 -2.38
C LEU A 61 16.96 7.23 -1.82
N ALA A 62 18.18 6.88 -2.27
CA ALA A 62 18.88 5.70 -1.81
C ALA A 62 19.23 5.79 -0.31
N ASP A 63 19.68 6.96 0.14
CA ASP A 63 20.01 7.18 1.56
C ASP A 63 18.75 7.15 2.43
N PHE A 64 17.64 7.73 1.97
CA PHE A 64 16.35 7.69 2.64
C PHE A 64 15.84 6.26 2.84
N TYR A 65 15.85 5.44 1.79
CA TYR A 65 15.37 4.05 1.88
C TYR A 65 16.32 3.08 2.56
N ARG A 66 17.61 3.43 2.66
CA ARG A 66 18.54 2.70 3.53
C ARG A 66 18.14 2.83 5.00
N VAL A 67 17.68 4.01 5.43
CA VAL A 67 17.21 4.25 6.80
C VAL A 67 15.76 3.80 6.99
N ASN A 68 14.93 3.95 5.97
CA ASN A 68 13.49 3.66 6.00
C ASN A 68 13.16 2.52 5.01
N PRO A 69 13.47 1.25 5.34
CA PRO A 69 13.25 0.15 4.41
C PRO A 69 11.78 -0.27 4.36
N CYS A 70 11.28 -0.48 3.15
CA CYS A 70 10.06 -1.21 2.84
C CYS A 70 10.24 -2.03 1.55
N ARG A 71 9.28 -2.90 1.19
CA ARG A 71 9.38 -3.69 -0.05
C ARG A 71 9.15 -2.82 -1.29
N MET A 72 8.28 -1.81 -1.18
CA MET A 72 7.97 -0.88 -2.27
C MET A 72 9.13 0.06 -2.61
N ALA A 73 10.03 0.33 -1.65
CA ALA A 73 11.24 1.13 -1.86
C ALA A 73 12.11 0.61 -3.01
N GLN A 74 12.17 -0.73 -3.19
CA GLN A 74 12.94 -1.34 -4.28
C GLN A 74 12.37 -1.01 -5.65
N VAL A 75 11.04 -0.93 -5.78
CA VAL A 75 10.39 -0.55 -7.04
C VAL A 75 10.69 0.91 -7.37
N HIS A 76 10.67 1.79 -6.37
CA HIS A 76 10.98 3.20 -6.58
C HIS A 76 12.45 3.43 -6.94
N LEU A 77 13.38 2.75 -6.23
CA LEU A 77 14.80 2.79 -6.55
C LEU A 77 15.08 2.21 -7.94
N LEU A 78 14.40 1.14 -8.33
CA LEU A 78 14.49 0.56 -9.67
C LEU A 78 14.08 1.59 -10.74
N ALA A 79 12.91 2.21 -10.57
CA ALA A 79 12.39 3.21 -11.51
C ALA A 79 13.28 4.45 -11.59
N ALA A 80 13.67 5.02 -10.44
CA ALA A 80 14.55 6.18 -10.38
C ALA A 80 15.93 5.90 -11.00
N SER A 81 16.55 4.75 -10.67
CA SER A 81 17.82 4.36 -11.28
C SER A 81 17.72 4.18 -12.80
N ALA A 82 16.60 3.63 -13.29
CA ALA A 82 16.35 3.47 -14.72
C ALA A 82 16.16 4.82 -15.43
N VAL A 83 15.46 5.78 -14.80
CA VAL A 83 15.33 7.16 -15.30
C VAL A 83 16.70 7.85 -15.37
N THR A 84 17.50 7.75 -14.31
CA THR A 84 18.85 8.34 -14.28
C THR A 84 19.75 7.67 -15.33
N LEU A 85 19.67 6.35 -15.50
CA LEU A 85 20.47 5.62 -16.49
C LEU A 85 20.03 5.86 -17.94
N GLY A 86 18.72 6.00 -18.19
CA GLY A 86 18.15 6.28 -19.52
C GLY A 86 18.22 7.75 -19.94
N ARG A 87 18.66 8.62 -19.03
CA ARG A 87 18.77 10.08 -19.20
C ARG A 87 17.47 10.85 -19.29
N PHE A 88 16.34 10.22 -18.99
CA PHE A 88 15.02 10.75 -19.27
C PHE A 88 14.74 12.09 -18.57
N TRP A 89 15.21 12.24 -17.33
CA TRP A 89 15.08 13.49 -16.57
C TRP A 89 15.78 14.69 -17.26
N GLY A 90 16.85 14.44 -18.02
CA GLY A 90 17.56 15.47 -18.78
C GLY A 90 16.81 15.92 -20.03
N VAL A 91 16.08 15.01 -20.68
CA VAL A 91 15.46 15.22 -22.00
C VAL A 91 14.31 16.22 -21.95
N SER A 92 13.42 16.10 -20.96
CA SER A 92 12.19 16.88 -20.87
C SER A 92 12.06 17.54 -19.50
N GLU A 93 11.81 18.85 -19.47
CA GLU A 93 11.53 19.58 -18.24
C GLU A 93 10.17 19.19 -17.62
N PRO A 94 9.06 19.06 -18.36
CA PRO A 94 7.84 18.45 -17.84
C PRO A 94 8.04 17.06 -17.21
N PHE A 95 8.81 16.18 -17.85
CA PHE A 95 9.15 14.86 -17.28
C PHE A 95 9.95 15.00 -15.98
N ALA A 96 10.90 15.94 -15.95
CA ALA A 96 11.69 16.24 -14.76
C ALA A 96 10.82 16.70 -13.58
N ARG A 97 9.83 17.56 -13.82
CA ARG A 97 8.87 18.02 -12.81
C ARG A 97 8.00 16.88 -12.30
N LEU A 98 7.56 15.98 -13.19
CA LEU A 98 6.83 14.78 -12.81
C LEU A 98 7.67 13.87 -11.90
N GLY A 99 8.93 13.63 -12.26
CA GLY A 99 9.87 12.83 -11.46
C GLY A 99 10.14 13.45 -10.08
N ALA A 100 10.38 14.76 -10.02
CA ALA A 100 10.58 15.48 -8.76
C ALA A 100 9.31 15.47 -7.88
N ALA A 101 8.13 15.51 -8.48
CA ALA A 101 6.86 15.52 -7.76
C ALA A 101 6.58 14.22 -7.00
N VAL A 102 7.20 13.10 -7.38
CA VAL A 102 7.01 11.80 -6.73
C VAL A 102 8.18 11.38 -5.82
N MET A 103 9.19 12.24 -5.64
CA MET A 103 10.30 12.00 -4.72
C MET A 103 9.83 12.13 -3.27
N PRO A 104 10.23 11.19 -2.37
CA PRO A 104 9.77 11.16 -0.98
C PRO A 104 10.45 12.20 -0.10
N VAL A 105 11.59 12.71 -0.55
CA VAL A 105 12.45 13.62 0.19
C VAL A 105 12.69 14.91 -0.56
N ASP A 106 12.97 15.97 0.18
CA ASP A 106 13.43 17.24 -0.35
C ASP A 106 14.94 17.21 -0.67
N GLU A 107 15.48 18.36 -1.06
CA GLU A 107 16.89 18.58 -1.40
C GLU A 107 17.86 18.30 -0.23
N THR A 108 17.36 18.30 1.01
CA THR A 108 18.14 18.01 2.22
C THR A 108 18.08 16.53 2.60
N GLY A 109 17.26 15.73 1.91
CA GLY A 109 17.04 14.31 2.21
C GLY A 109 16.00 14.08 3.32
N LEU A 110 15.25 15.12 3.72
CA LEU A 110 14.19 15.01 4.72
C LEU A 110 12.84 14.71 4.06
N PRO A 111 11.90 14.02 4.75
CA PRO A 111 10.58 13.74 4.21
C PRO A 111 9.86 15.01 3.75
N ARG A 112 9.45 15.05 2.48
CA ARG A 112 8.91 16.26 1.85
C ARG A 112 7.49 16.60 2.31
N THR A 113 6.70 15.59 2.69
CA THR A 113 5.28 15.74 3.02
C THR A 113 4.94 15.05 4.35
N PRO A 114 3.81 15.40 4.98
CA PRO A 114 3.33 14.72 6.19
C PRO A 114 3.16 13.22 6.00
N GLU A 115 2.74 12.77 4.81
CA GLU A 115 2.56 11.36 4.48
C GLU A 115 3.89 10.61 4.45
N TRP A 116 4.93 11.19 3.83
CA TRP A 116 6.28 10.64 3.86
C TRP A 116 6.90 10.68 5.26
N SER A 117 6.58 11.70 6.07
CA SER A 117 6.96 11.75 7.48
C SER A 117 6.31 10.62 8.27
N ALA A 118 5.02 10.35 8.04
CA ALA A 118 4.31 9.24 8.69
C ALA A 118 4.90 7.87 8.30
N TYR A 119 5.32 7.71 7.04
CA TYR A 119 6.08 6.53 6.61
C TYR A 119 7.42 6.40 7.34
N ALA A 120 8.20 7.49 7.43
CA ALA A 120 9.48 7.48 8.14
C ALA A 120 9.32 7.18 9.63
N SER A 121 8.31 7.75 10.29
CA SER A 121 7.95 7.44 11.68
C SER A 121 7.60 5.96 11.86
N ALA A 122 6.80 5.38 10.94
CA ALA A 122 6.47 3.96 10.97
C ALA A 122 7.72 3.06 10.85
N CYS A 123 8.73 3.48 10.08
CA CYS A 123 10.02 2.79 10.02
C CYS A 123 10.80 2.93 11.33
N ALA A 124 10.89 4.14 11.89
CA ALA A 124 11.61 4.44 13.13
C ALA A 124 11.02 3.72 14.36
N GLU A 125 9.69 3.60 14.42
CA GLU A 125 8.95 2.87 15.45
C GLU A 125 9.08 1.34 15.33
N GLY A 126 9.73 0.85 14.27
CA GLY A 126 9.90 -0.59 14.06
C GLY A 126 8.59 -1.30 13.69
N LEU A 127 7.59 -0.60 13.16
CA LEU A 127 6.29 -1.21 12.79
C LEU A 127 6.48 -2.34 11.76
N PRO A 128 5.57 -3.31 11.65
CA PRO A 128 5.68 -4.39 10.66
C PRO A 128 5.83 -3.86 9.23
N MET A 129 6.57 -4.60 8.39
CA MET A 129 6.84 -4.24 6.98
C MET A 129 5.56 -3.93 6.21
N GLU A 130 4.48 -4.65 6.49
CA GLU A 130 3.15 -4.43 5.91
C GLU A 130 2.62 -3.02 6.12
N VAL A 131 2.77 -2.48 7.34
CA VAL A 131 2.31 -1.11 7.65
C VAL A 131 3.18 -0.07 6.97
N ARG A 132 4.49 -0.31 6.93
CA ARG A 132 5.43 0.55 6.19
C ARG A 132 5.08 0.56 4.70
N ASP A 133 4.80 -0.61 4.12
CA ASP A 133 4.36 -0.77 2.74
C ASP A 133 3.04 0.01 2.48
N GLU A 134 2.05 -0.07 3.38
CA GLU A 134 0.79 0.69 3.27
C GLU A 134 1.03 2.21 3.32
N ARG A 135 1.83 2.71 4.26
CA ARG A 135 2.16 4.13 4.39
C ARG A 135 2.95 4.66 3.21
N TRP A 136 3.84 3.85 2.65
CA TRP A 136 4.57 4.18 1.44
C TRP A 136 3.61 4.37 0.26
N ILE A 137 2.66 3.44 0.07
CA ILE A 137 1.67 3.52 -1.02
C ILE A 137 0.80 4.75 -0.86
N GLU A 138 0.30 5.02 0.36
CA GLU A 138 -0.49 6.21 0.67
C GLU A 138 0.25 7.50 0.26
N ALA A 139 1.50 7.67 0.72
CA ALA A 139 2.30 8.85 0.40
C ALA A 139 2.58 8.99 -1.10
N HIS A 140 2.96 7.89 -1.75
CA HIS A 140 3.26 7.89 -3.19
C HIS A 140 2.02 8.20 -4.04
N MET A 141 0.86 7.66 -3.68
CA MET A 141 -0.40 7.92 -4.42
C MET A 141 -0.87 9.37 -4.28
N VAL A 142 -0.69 9.98 -3.10
CA VAL A 142 -0.97 11.41 -2.89
C VAL A 142 -0.09 12.27 -3.78
N ASP A 143 1.20 11.94 -3.89
CA ASP A 143 2.15 12.65 -4.74
C ASP A 143 1.81 12.52 -6.23
N VAL A 144 1.47 11.31 -6.68
CA VAL A 144 1.02 11.06 -8.07
C VAL A 144 -0.25 11.86 -8.38
N ALA A 145 -1.24 11.83 -7.48
CA ALA A 145 -2.49 12.58 -7.64
C ALA A 145 -2.24 14.09 -7.71
N ARG A 146 -1.43 14.62 -6.80
CA ARG A 146 -1.03 16.04 -6.80
C ARG A 146 -0.28 16.42 -8.07
N GLY A 147 0.65 15.60 -8.55
CA GLY A 147 1.38 15.84 -9.80
C GLY A 147 0.46 15.90 -11.02
N ARG A 148 -0.60 15.09 -11.05
CA ARG A 148 -1.66 15.15 -12.07
C ARG A 148 -2.52 16.39 -11.97
N GLU A 149 -2.95 16.74 -10.76
CA GLU A 149 -3.76 17.95 -10.51
C GLU A 149 -3.01 19.23 -10.91
N LEU A 150 -1.70 19.26 -10.71
CA LEU A 150 -0.82 20.35 -11.15
C LEU A 150 -0.50 20.31 -12.66
N GLY A 151 -1.04 19.34 -13.39
CA GLY A 151 -0.90 19.22 -14.84
C GLY A 151 0.47 18.75 -15.33
N HIS A 152 1.34 18.20 -14.46
CA HIS A 152 2.69 17.78 -14.87
C HIS A 152 2.66 16.63 -15.88
N GLU A 153 1.79 15.63 -15.66
CA GLU A 153 1.60 14.53 -16.61
C GLU A 153 1.05 15.05 -17.95
N ALA A 154 0.05 15.94 -17.91
CA ALA A 154 -0.54 16.53 -19.12
C ALA A 154 0.48 17.34 -19.92
N ALA A 155 1.29 18.19 -19.26
CA ALA A 155 2.34 18.97 -19.90
C ALA A 155 3.40 18.09 -20.57
N PHE A 156 3.80 16.98 -19.92
CA PHE A 156 4.73 16.03 -20.52
C PHE A 156 4.12 15.33 -21.74
N LEU A 157 2.86 14.87 -21.65
CA LEU A 157 2.20 14.20 -22.77
C LEU A 157 1.95 15.15 -23.95
N GLU A 158 1.71 16.43 -23.70
CA GLU A 158 1.61 17.46 -24.73
C GLU A 158 2.94 17.66 -25.46
N GLU A 159 4.04 17.84 -24.72
CA GLU A 159 5.39 17.94 -25.28
C GLU A 159 5.75 16.67 -26.07
N ALA A 160 5.49 15.48 -25.51
CA ALA A 160 5.82 14.22 -26.16
C ALA A 160 5.12 14.00 -27.51
N ARG A 161 3.92 14.59 -27.72
CA ARG A 161 3.24 14.53 -29.03
C ARG A 161 3.99 15.28 -30.11
N ALA A 162 4.68 16.38 -29.77
CA ALA A 162 5.51 17.11 -30.72
C ALA A 162 6.72 16.28 -31.19
N HIS A 163 7.12 15.28 -30.40
CA HIS A 163 8.29 14.43 -30.63
C HIS A 163 7.96 12.95 -30.88
N GLU A 164 6.72 12.63 -31.30
CA GLU A 164 6.23 11.23 -31.42
C GLU A 164 7.12 10.32 -32.30
N ARG A 165 7.79 10.90 -33.29
CA ARG A 165 8.66 10.17 -34.22
C ARG A 165 10.02 9.83 -33.63
N GLU A 166 10.44 10.48 -32.54
CA GLU A 166 11.76 10.30 -31.94
C GLU A 166 11.81 9.06 -31.03
N PRO A 167 12.78 8.14 -31.23
CA PRO A 167 12.84 6.90 -30.45
C PRO A 167 12.92 7.10 -28.94
N LEU A 168 13.68 8.11 -28.47
CA LEU A 168 13.87 8.37 -27.04
C LEU A 168 12.55 8.84 -26.39
N TRP A 169 11.80 9.71 -27.04
CA TRP A 169 10.50 10.19 -26.55
C TRP A 169 9.47 9.07 -26.42
N ARG A 170 9.46 8.11 -27.35
CA ARG A 170 8.62 6.91 -27.21
C ARG A 170 8.97 6.10 -25.97
N LEU A 171 10.26 6.01 -25.61
CA LEU A 171 10.71 5.34 -24.39
C LEU A 171 10.29 6.11 -23.12
N LEU A 172 10.34 7.45 -23.14
CA LEU A 172 9.85 8.27 -22.03
C LEU A 172 8.34 8.08 -21.83
N VAL A 173 7.55 8.12 -22.90
CA VAL A 173 6.09 7.88 -22.83
C VAL A 173 5.81 6.49 -22.29
N GLN A 174 6.49 5.46 -22.79
CA GLN A 174 6.35 4.09 -22.28
C GLN A 174 6.73 3.97 -20.80
N HIS A 175 7.78 4.67 -20.36
CA HIS A 175 8.14 4.70 -18.95
C HIS A 175 7.03 5.32 -18.10
N VAL A 176 6.51 6.49 -18.49
CA VAL A 176 5.38 7.12 -17.79
C VAL A 176 4.15 6.21 -17.79
N GLU A 177 3.82 5.56 -18.90
CA GLU A 177 2.71 4.60 -18.92
C GLU A 177 2.91 3.43 -17.94
N MET A 178 4.15 2.93 -17.79
CA MET A 178 4.47 1.82 -16.91
C MET A 178 4.57 2.20 -15.43
N THR A 179 5.01 3.42 -15.10
CA THR A 179 5.24 3.85 -13.72
C THR A 179 4.13 4.74 -13.17
N MET A 180 3.44 5.48 -14.04
CA MET A 180 2.49 6.54 -13.70
C MET A 180 1.15 6.42 -14.45
N GLY A 181 1.01 5.57 -15.46
CA GLY A 181 -0.19 5.52 -16.30
C GLY A 181 -1.48 5.27 -15.51
N ALA A 182 -2.60 5.79 -16.02
CA ALA A 182 -3.95 5.74 -15.44
C ALA A 182 -4.47 4.34 -15.03
N ARG A 183 -3.72 3.27 -15.27
CA ARG A 183 -4.12 1.87 -15.03
C ARG A 183 -3.26 1.13 -14.01
N PHE A 184 -2.18 1.73 -13.51
CA PHE A 184 -1.41 1.10 -12.44
C PHE A 184 -2.24 1.04 -11.14
N PHE A 185 -3.07 2.05 -10.94
CA PHE A 185 -4.20 2.06 -10.02
C PHE A 185 -5.31 2.92 -10.64
N ASP A 186 -6.23 2.29 -11.37
CA ASP A 186 -7.37 3.01 -11.97
C ASP A 186 -8.13 3.76 -10.86
N GLN A 187 -8.39 5.06 -11.00
CA GLN A 187 -9.05 5.87 -9.96
C GLN A 187 -10.45 5.33 -9.63
N HIS A 188 -11.13 4.73 -10.62
CA HIS A 188 -12.39 4.03 -10.41
C HIS A 188 -12.22 2.68 -9.69
N ALA A 189 -11.09 1.99 -9.86
CA ALA A 189 -10.75 0.78 -9.10
C ALA A 189 -10.32 1.11 -7.66
N LEU A 190 -9.60 2.21 -7.45
CA LEU A 190 -9.32 2.82 -6.14
C LEU A 190 -10.59 3.30 -5.43
N ALA A 191 -11.61 3.71 -6.19
CA ALA A 191 -12.93 4.09 -5.68
C ALA A 191 -13.90 2.91 -5.48
N GLY A 192 -13.48 1.67 -5.78
CA GLY A 192 -14.28 0.46 -5.58
C GLY A 192 -15.40 0.23 -6.63
N ALA A 193 -15.30 0.84 -7.81
CA ALA A 193 -16.38 0.84 -8.81
C ALA A 193 -16.38 -0.36 -9.80
N VAL A 194 -15.31 -1.18 -9.86
CA VAL A 194 -15.21 -2.32 -10.78
C VAL A 194 -14.60 -3.55 -10.07
N PRO A 195 -15.10 -4.78 -10.32
CA PRO A 195 -14.50 -6.01 -9.79
C PRO A 195 -13.03 -6.16 -10.24
N GLY A 196 -12.11 -6.22 -9.28
CA GLY A 196 -10.66 -6.22 -9.53
C GLY A 196 -10.12 -7.41 -10.33
N GLU A 197 -10.80 -8.54 -10.39
CA GLU A 197 -10.42 -9.63 -11.32
C GLU A 197 -10.48 -9.15 -12.78
N SER A 198 -11.45 -8.30 -13.11
CA SER A 198 -11.58 -7.69 -14.43
C SER A 198 -10.54 -6.58 -14.63
N ALA A 199 -10.24 -5.76 -13.62
CA ALA A 199 -9.22 -4.70 -13.72
C ALA A 199 -7.77 -5.25 -13.77
N ILE A 200 -7.48 -6.34 -13.04
CA ILE A 200 -6.21 -7.06 -13.03
C ILE A 200 -6.07 -7.89 -14.31
N ALA A 201 -7.13 -8.56 -14.79
CA ALA A 201 -7.08 -9.26 -16.07
C ALA A 201 -6.93 -8.28 -17.23
N HIS A 202 -7.59 -7.11 -17.20
CA HIS A 202 -7.35 -6.04 -18.18
C HIS A 202 -5.93 -5.48 -18.04
N GLY A 203 -5.51 -5.15 -16.82
CA GLY A 203 -4.19 -4.57 -16.52
C GLY A 203 -3.04 -5.51 -16.88
N LEU A 204 -3.12 -6.80 -16.55
CA LEU A 204 -2.15 -7.84 -16.92
C LEU A 204 -2.25 -8.21 -18.39
N ALA A 205 -3.43 -8.34 -19.00
CA ALA A 205 -3.53 -8.62 -20.44
C ALA A 205 -2.98 -7.46 -21.28
N LEU A 206 -3.26 -6.20 -20.90
CA LEU A 206 -2.68 -5.02 -21.54
C LEU A 206 -1.20 -4.87 -21.22
N SER A 207 -0.76 -5.16 -19.98
CA SER A 207 0.66 -5.09 -19.61
C SER A 207 1.47 -6.19 -20.29
N VAL A 208 0.95 -7.42 -20.42
CA VAL A 208 1.62 -8.53 -21.12
C VAL A 208 1.72 -8.21 -22.62
N VAL A 209 0.64 -7.77 -23.26
CA VAL A 209 0.64 -7.39 -24.70
C VAL A 209 1.57 -6.19 -24.99
N ARG A 210 1.65 -5.21 -24.07
CA ARG A 210 2.58 -4.07 -24.17
C ARG A 210 4.02 -4.45 -23.80
N LEU A 211 4.24 -5.33 -22.83
CA LEU A 211 5.55 -5.88 -22.46
C LEU A 211 6.16 -6.67 -23.62
N THR A 212 5.35 -7.44 -24.37
CA THR A 212 5.81 -8.28 -25.48
C THR A 212 6.17 -7.51 -26.75
N SER A 213 5.71 -6.27 -26.94
CA SER A 213 5.94 -5.50 -28.19
C SER A 213 6.73 -4.20 -27.97
N ALA A 214 6.37 -3.40 -26.96
CA ALA A 214 6.96 -2.09 -26.69
C ALA A 214 7.94 -2.12 -25.49
N GLY A 215 7.60 -2.86 -24.43
CA GLY A 215 8.42 -2.96 -23.22
C GLY A 215 9.79 -3.59 -23.45
N TRP A 216 9.94 -4.46 -24.45
CA TRP A 216 11.22 -5.06 -24.80
C TRP A 216 12.27 -4.02 -25.24
N VAL A 217 11.86 -2.98 -25.96
CA VAL A 217 12.79 -1.93 -26.43
C VAL A 217 13.27 -1.10 -25.24
N LEU A 218 12.38 -0.77 -24.31
CA LEU A 218 12.70 -0.07 -23.06
C LEU A 218 13.63 -0.90 -22.16
N LEU A 219 13.34 -2.18 -21.97
CA LEU A 219 14.18 -3.09 -21.20
C LEU A 219 15.57 -3.24 -21.83
N ARG A 220 15.65 -3.38 -23.16
CA ARG A 220 16.93 -3.44 -23.89
C ARG A 220 17.71 -2.14 -23.72
N HIS A 221 17.04 -0.98 -23.76
CA HIS A 221 17.66 0.31 -23.54
C HIS A 221 18.28 0.39 -22.12
N TYR A 222 17.53 0.01 -21.09
CA TYR A 222 18.04 -0.02 -19.71
C TYR A 222 19.15 -1.05 -19.50
N ALA A 223 19.05 -2.24 -20.10
CA ALA A 223 20.10 -3.25 -20.03
C ALA A 223 21.40 -2.74 -20.68
N TRP A 224 21.32 -2.10 -21.84
CA TRP A 224 22.47 -1.52 -22.52
C TRP A 224 23.08 -0.35 -21.72
N ALA A 225 22.25 0.56 -21.21
CA ALA A 225 22.70 1.66 -20.37
C ALA A 225 23.38 1.16 -19.09
N THR A 226 22.84 0.10 -18.47
CA THR A 226 23.41 -0.54 -17.27
C THR A 226 24.75 -1.22 -17.58
N LEU A 227 24.83 -2.00 -18.66
CA LEU A 227 26.08 -2.65 -19.09
C LEU A 227 27.16 -1.60 -19.40
N ARG A 228 26.80 -0.55 -20.15
CA ARG A 228 27.70 0.56 -20.45
C ARG A 228 28.18 1.24 -19.17
N ALA A 229 27.29 1.55 -18.23
CA ALA A 229 27.61 2.19 -16.97
C ALA A 229 28.62 1.39 -16.13
N LEU A 230 28.54 0.05 -16.17
CA LEU A 230 29.48 -0.83 -15.47
C LEU A 230 30.85 -0.86 -16.16
N CYS A 231 30.86 -1.08 -17.47
CA CYS A 231 32.09 -1.28 -18.25
C CYS A 231 32.82 0.03 -18.57
N LEU A 232 32.10 1.08 -18.98
CA LEU A 232 32.62 2.33 -19.53
C LEU A 232 31.84 3.54 -18.95
N PRO A 233 32.03 3.86 -17.65
CA PRO A 233 31.36 5.01 -17.04
C PRO A 233 31.86 6.33 -17.64
N ARG A 234 30.93 7.23 -17.96
CA ARG A 234 31.19 8.54 -18.59
C ARG A 234 30.94 9.71 -17.66
N TRP A 235 30.19 9.51 -16.57
CA TRP A 235 29.85 10.62 -15.69
C TRP A 235 31.03 11.14 -14.90
N HIS A 236 31.17 12.47 -14.95
CA HIS A 236 32.06 13.18 -14.07
C HIS A 236 31.71 12.91 -12.60
N ARG A 237 32.76 12.70 -11.79
CA ARG A 237 32.64 12.47 -10.34
C ARG A 237 32.62 13.81 -9.62
N ALA A 238 31.44 14.39 -9.47
CA ALA A 238 31.24 15.52 -8.59
C ALA A 238 30.83 15.03 -7.18
N PRO A 239 31.30 15.68 -6.09
CA PRO A 239 30.83 15.42 -4.74
C PRO A 239 29.30 15.54 -4.65
N GLY A 240 28.65 14.64 -3.91
CA GLY A 240 27.19 14.63 -3.73
C GLY A 240 26.38 14.00 -4.86
N LEU A 241 26.94 13.84 -6.08
CA LEU A 241 26.23 13.20 -7.18
C LEU A 241 26.46 11.69 -7.22
N VAL A 242 25.38 10.93 -7.48
CA VAL A 242 25.49 9.51 -7.77
C VAL A 242 26.27 9.30 -9.08
N GLY A 243 27.34 8.50 -9.01
CA GLY A 243 28.12 8.08 -10.18
C GLY A 243 27.44 6.95 -10.96
N GLU A 244 27.82 6.77 -12.22
CA GLU A 244 27.09 5.91 -13.16
C GLU A 244 27.09 4.44 -12.74
N ARG A 245 28.24 3.96 -12.24
CA ARG A 245 28.36 2.61 -11.66
C ARG A 245 27.46 2.42 -10.44
N ARG A 246 27.34 3.43 -9.58
CA ARG A 246 26.47 3.35 -8.39
C ARG A 246 25.00 3.28 -8.82
N ALA A 247 24.58 4.07 -9.80
CA ALA A 247 23.23 3.98 -10.37
C ALA A 247 22.95 2.60 -10.99
N ALA A 248 23.91 2.02 -11.71
CA ALA A 248 23.80 0.67 -12.27
C ALA A 248 23.68 -0.42 -11.20
N TRP A 249 24.47 -0.32 -10.13
CA TRP A 249 24.36 -1.26 -9.01
C TRP A 249 23.04 -1.12 -8.26
N LEU A 250 22.55 0.11 -8.05
CA LEU A 250 21.23 0.34 -7.46
C LEU A 250 20.12 -0.27 -8.33
N LEU A 251 20.18 -0.09 -9.65
CA LEU A 251 19.24 -0.70 -10.59
C LEU A 251 19.26 -2.22 -10.48
N LEU A 252 20.44 -2.85 -10.54
CA LEU A 252 20.58 -4.31 -10.48
C LEU A 252 20.13 -4.89 -9.14
N ALA A 253 20.55 -4.30 -8.02
CA ALA A 253 20.15 -4.75 -6.69
C ALA A 253 18.63 -4.61 -6.49
N SER A 254 18.06 -3.50 -6.96
CA SER A 254 16.62 -3.25 -6.87
C SER A 254 15.84 -4.20 -7.81
N PHE A 255 16.35 -4.49 -9.00
CA PHE A 255 15.75 -5.46 -9.92
C PHE A 255 15.68 -6.86 -9.31
N LEU A 256 16.78 -7.33 -8.71
CA LEU A 256 16.86 -8.63 -8.06
C LEU A 256 15.97 -8.76 -6.81
N THR A 257 15.56 -7.64 -6.21
CA THR A 257 14.76 -7.62 -4.97
C THR A 257 13.35 -7.07 -5.17
N ALA A 258 13.03 -6.49 -6.33
CA ALA A 258 11.72 -5.92 -6.64
C ALA A 258 10.59 -6.96 -6.60
N TRP A 259 10.90 -8.26 -6.79
CA TRP A 259 9.91 -9.33 -6.64
C TRP A 259 9.30 -9.38 -5.23
N THR A 260 10.00 -8.88 -4.21
CA THR A 260 9.46 -8.77 -2.84
C THR A 260 8.24 -7.85 -2.78
N ALA A 261 8.14 -6.86 -3.68
CA ALA A 261 6.97 -5.99 -3.81
C ALA A 261 5.75 -6.70 -4.41
N ALA A 262 5.91 -7.86 -5.08
CA ALA A 262 4.77 -8.60 -5.64
C ALA A 262 3.75 -9.02 -4.56
N GLY A 263 4.25 -9.39 -3.38
CA GLY A 263 3.39 -9.68 -2.22
C GLY A 263 2.65 -8.44 -1.73
N VAL A 264 3.25 -7.26 -1.83
CA VAL A 264 2.60 -5.98 -1.53
C VAL A 264 1.55 -5.66 -2.57
N TYR A 265 1.83 -5.78 -3.86
CA TYR A 265 0.83 -5.57 -4.91
C TYR A 265 -0.38 -6.48 -4.72
N ARG A 266 -0.16 -7.76 -4.43
CA ARG A 266 -1.25 -8.70 -4.14
C ARG A 266 -2.08 -8.27 -2.92
N ARG A 267 -1.48 -7.62 -1.91
CA ARG A 267 -2.18 -7.08 -0.73
C ARG A 267 -2.81 -5.71 -0.95
N GLY A 268 -2.13 -4.82 -1.66
CA GLY A 268 -2.61 -3.49 -2.02
C GLY A 268 -3.83 -3.60 -2.93
N VAL A 269 -3.80 -4.52 -3.90
CA VAL A 269 -4.97 -4.90 -4.69
C VAL A 269 -6.14 -5.37 -3.82
N LYS A 270 -5.89 -6.15 -2.76
CA LYS A 270 -6.93 -6.51 -1.78
C LYS A 270 -7.39 -5.31 -0.97
N ALA A 271 -6.50 -4.37 -0.65
CA ALA A 271 -6.87 -3.11 -0.04
C ALA A 271 -7.75 -2.23 -0.95
N LEU A 272 -7.60 -2.32 -2.29
CA LEU A 272 -8.50 -1.71 -3.28
C LEU A 272 -9.90 -2.35 -3.25
N HIS A 273 -10.00 -3.64 -2.89
CA HIS A 273 -11.26 -4.37 -2.71
C HIS A 273 -11.94 -4.13 -1.35
N ARG A 274 -11.28 -3.39 -0.44
CA ARG A 274 -11.86 -3.08 0.87
C ARG A 274 -13.17 -2.30 0.66
N GLY A 275 -13.22 -1.37 -0.29
CA GLY A 275 -14.39 -0.52 -0.54
C GLY A 275 -14.23 0.86 0.09
N GLN A 276 -15.27 1.71 0.02
CA GLN A 276 -15.19 3.06 0.59
C GLN A 276 -15.15 2.99 2.12
N ARG A 277 -14.36 3.88 2.76
CA ARG A 277 -14.45 4.08 4.21
C ARG A 277 -15.89 4.46 4.54
N THR A 278 -16.57 3.57 5.24
CA THR A 278 -17.98 3.69 5.56
C THR A 278 -18.18 4.87 6.50
N ARG A 279 -19.16 5.75 6.22
CA ARG A 279 -19.60 6.71 7.23
C ARG A 279 -20.18 5.93 8.42
N PRO A 280 -20.04 6.40 9.67
CA PRO A 280 -20.53 5.68 10.84
C PRO A 280 -22.01 5.25 10.75
N SER A 281 -22.85 6.02 10.05
CA SER A 281 -24.26 5.71 9.81
C SER A 281 -24.50 4.44 8.98
N ASP A 282 -23.54 4.02 8.15
CA ASP A 282 -23.80 3.07 7.07
C ASP A 282 -23.30 1.64 7.38
N ALA A 283 -22.28 1.48 8.24
CA ALA A 283 -21.68 0.17 8.55
C ALA A 283 -22.55 -0.70 9.47
N TRP A 284 -23.37 -0.08 10.31
CA TRP A 284 -24.28 -0.78 11.23
C TRP A 284 -25.44 -1.52 10.53
N SER A 285 -25.80 -1.09 9.32
CA SER A 285 -27.03 -1.52 8.63
C SER A 285 -27.14 -3.04 8.39
N LEU A 286 -26.03 -3.74 8.11
CA LEU A 286 -26.03 -5.18 7.87
C LEU A 286 -26.28 -6.01 9.12
N LEU A 287 -25.56 -5.72 10.21
CA LEU A 287 -25.76 -6.38 11.50
C LEU A 287 -27.15 -6.07 12.04
N ALA A 288 -27.60 -4.82 11.89
CA ALA A 288 -28.96 -4.43 12.25
C ALA A 288 -30.01 -5.25 11.47
N SER A 289 -29.82 -5.44 10.16
CA SER A 289 -30.73 -6.23 9.33
C SER A 289 -30.78 -7.70 9.76
N ALA A 290 -29.65 -8.29 10.15
CA ALA A 290 -29.59 -9.67 10.65
C ALA A 290 -30.28 -9.85 12.02
N MET A 291 -30.31 -8.82 12.86
CA MET A 291 -30.95 -8.85 14.18
C MET A 291 -32.45 -8.52 14.15
N GLY A 292 -32.92 -7.86 13.10
CA GLY A 292 -34.33 -7.51 12.93
C GLY A 292 -34.87 -6.65 14.09
N PRO A 293 -36.01 -7.00 14.71
CA PRO A 293 -36.64 -6.17 15.74
C PRO A 293 -35.84 -6.05 17.05
N GLU A 294 -34.90 -6.96 17.31
CA GLU A 294 -34.08 -6.98 18.53
C GLU A 294 -33.03 -5.85 18.55
N VAL A 295 -32.79 -5.17 17.42
CA VAL A 295 -31.79 -4.08 17.29
C VAL A 295 -31.97 -2.98 18.33
N SER A 296 -33.21 -2.66 18.71
CA SER A 296 -33.48 -1.60 19.68
C SER A 296 -32.98 -1.90 21.09
N ARG A 297 -32.60 -3.15 21.38
CA ARG A 297 -32.05 -3.59 22.67
C ARG A 297 -30.52 -3.50 22.73
N VAL A 298 -29.85 -3.21 21.62
CA VAL A 298 -28.39 -3.15 21.57
C VAL A 298 -27.87 -1.86 22.21
N ASP A 299 -26.84 -1.97 23.03
CA ASP A 299 -26.15 -0.83 23.65
C ASP A 299 -25.47 0.04 22.58
N GLU A 300 -25.62 1.36 22.70
CA GLU A 300 -25.11 2.33 21.74
C GLU A 300 -23.60 2.21 21.51
N ARG A 301 -22.82 1.77 22.50
CA ARG A 301 -21.37 1.57 22.37
C ARG A 301 -21.02 0.47 21.40
N VAL A 302 -21.81 -0.61 21.39
CA VAL A 302 -21.65 -1.72 20.43
C VAL A 302 -22.00 -1.26 19.02
N ILE A 303 -23.06 -0.45 18.88
CA ILE A 303 -23.43 0.20 17.62
C ILE A 303 -22.28 1.07 17.12
N ARG A 304 -21.74 1.95 17.97
CA ARG A 304 -20.61 2.84 17.65
C ARG A 304 -19.34 2.07 17.27
N PHE A 305 -19.07 0.93 17.91
CA PHE A 305 -17.96 0.07 17.55
C PHE A 305 -18.08 -0.44 16.12
N TYR A 306 -19.20 -1.07 15.75
CA TYR A 306 -19.36 -1.59 14.40
C TYR A 306 -19.59 -0.50 13.33
N ALA A 307 -20.09 0.67 13.74
CA ALA A 307 -20.21 1.84 12.88
C ALA A 307 -18.85 2.38 12.41
N ASN A 308 -17.88 2.48 13.33
CA ASN A 308 -16.53 2.95 13.03
C ASN A 308 -15.49 2.31 13.95
N PRO A 309 -15.12 1.05 13.71
CA PRO A 309 -14.19 0.34 14.58
C PRO A 309 -12.75 0.89 14.47
N GLY A 310 -12.46 1.67 13.42
CA GLY A 310 -11.17 2.34 13.25
C GLY A 310 -10.93 3.52 14.20
N ALA A 311 -11.96 4.02 14.88
CA ALA A 311 -11.87 5.04 15.93
C ALA A 311 -11.67 4.43 17.34
N TRP A 312 -11.46 3.13 17.43
CA TRP A 312 -11.21 2.44 18.69
C TRP A 312 -9.76 2.01 18.76
N ASN A 313 -9.09 2.33 19.87
CA ASN A 313 -7.81 1.77 20.22
C ASN A 313 -8.05 0.36 20.76
N VAL A 314 -7.50 -0.66 20.11
CA VAL A 314 -7.75 -2.05 20.52
C VAL A 314 -6.48 -2.70 21.03
N ARG A 315 -6.60 -3.41 22.16
CA ARG A 315 -5.58 -4.34 22.67
C ARG A 315 -6.15 -5.75 22.64
N ALA A 316 -5.39 -6.69 22.12
CA ALA A 316 -5.79 -8.09 21.99
C ALA A 316 -4.93 -8.98 22.88
N SER A 317 -5.51 -10.06 23.39
CA SER A 317 -4.80 -11.14 24.07
C SER A 317 -5.36 -12.49 23.65
N VAL A 318 -4.52 -13.52 23.63
CA VAL A 318 -4.92 -14.87 23.24
C VAL A 318 -4.47 -15.85 24.31
N THR A 319 -5.36 -16.76 24.69
CA THR A 319 -5.09 -17.82 25.65
C THR A 319 -5.58 -19.15 25.11
N PHE A 320 -4.82 -20.22 25.38
CA PHE A 320 -5.19 -21.59 25.02
C PHE A 320 -5.26 -22.45 26.27
N SER A 321 -6.26 -23.33 26.34
CA SER A 321 -6.51 -24.13 27.55
C SER A 321 -5.57 -25.32 27.73
N SER A 322 -4.81 -25.72 26.70
CA SER A 322 -3.87 -26.84 26.79
C SER A 322 -2.65 -26.67 25.90
N ARG A 323 -1.57 -27.40 26.22
CA ARG A 323 -0.35 -27.48 25.38
C ARG A 323 -0.66 -28.03 23.99
N THR A 324 -1.60 -28.96 23.87
CA THR A 324 -2.04 -29.52 22.59
C THR A 324 -2.75 -28.47 21.74
N ALA A 325 -3.66 -27.68 22.33
CA ALA A 325 -4.33 -26.59 21.64
C ALA A 325 -3.33 -25.54 21.14
N ARG A 326 -2.32 -25.20 21.96
CA ARG A 326 -1.20 -24.35 21.56
C ARG A 326 -0.44 -24.94 20.36
N MET A 327 -0.04 -26.20 20.43
CA MET A 327 0.69 -26.86 19.35
C MET A 327 -0.10 -26.87 18.04
N LEU A 328 -1.40 -27.17 18.10
CA LEU A 328 -2.28 -27.12 16.92
C LEU A 328 -2.40 -25.71 16.34
N ALA A 329 -2.55 -24.69 17.19
CA ALA A 329 -2.58 -23.29 16.74
C ALA A 329 -1.26 -22.87 16.10
N TRP A 330 -0.12 -23.31 16.63
CA TRP A 330 1.20 -23.08 16.02
C TRP A 330 1.32 -23.73 14.64
N VAL A 331 0.95 -25.01 14.53
CA VAL A 331 0.97 -25.74 13.26
C VAL A 331 0.04 -25.06 12.24
N ALA A 332 -1.18 -24.73 12.63
CA ALA A 332 -2.14 -24.03 11.78
C ALA A 332 -1.59 -22.67 11.30
N THR A 333 -0.99 -21.89 12.20
CA THR A 333 -0.38 -20.59 11.88
C THR A 333 0.80 -20.73 10.90
N ARG A 334 1.62 -21.78 11.05
CA ARG A 334 2.75 -22.07 10.15
C ARG A 334 2.28 -22.55 8.77
N LEU A 335 1.24 -23.38 8.72
CA LEU A 335 0.72 -23.95 7.47
C LEU A 335 -0.06 -22.92 6.63
N SER A 336 -0.91 -22.14 7.28
CA SER A 336 -1.75 -21.14 6.59
C SER A 336 -1.07 -19.77 6.45
N GLY A 337 0.05 -19.54 7.15
CA GLY A 337 0.69 -18.23 7.24
C GLY A 337 -0.12 -17.18 8.03
N GLN A 338 -1.33 -17.52 8.46
CA GLN A 338 -2.26 -16.68 9.20
C GLN A 338 -2.74 -17.41 10.45
N GLY A 339 -2.69 -16.74 11.60
CA GLY A 339 -3.08 -17.38 12.84
C GLY A 339 -2.40 -16.73 14.03
N LEU A 340 -2.92 -17.07 15.20
CA LEU A 340 -2.46 -16.57 16.47
C LEU A 340 -1.89 -17.74 17.23
N PHE A 341 -0.68 -17.58 17.73
CA PHE A 341 -0.06 -18.56 18.60
C PHE A 341 0.56 -17.85 19.78
N GLU A 342 0.44 -18.46 20.96
CA GLU A 342 0.90 -17.89 22.21
C GLU A 342 2.43 -18.05 22.33
N HIS A 343 3.17 -16.97 22.06
CA HIS A 343 4.59 -16.85 22.44
C HIS A 343 4.84 -15.59 23.30
N GLY A 344 4.02 -15.45 24.32
CA GLY A 344 4.21 -14.46 25.38
C GLY A 344 2.89 -13.97 25.93
N ALA A 345 2.73 -14.02 27.25
CA ALA A 345 1.56 -13.49 27.96
C ALA A 345 1.57 -11.95 27.97
N ARG A 346 1.45 -11.33 26.80
CA ARG A 346 1.38 -9.87 26.65
C ARG A 346 0.24 -9.49 25.73
N THR A 347 -0.52 -8.48 26.13
CA THR A 347 -1.47 -7.83 25.25
C THR A 347 -0.70 -7.22 24.08
N PHE A 348 -1.27 -7.32 22.89
CA PHE A 348 -0.69 -6.75 21.68
C PHE A 348 -1.66 -5.77 21.02
N PRO A 349 -1.15 -4.74 20.31
CA PRO A 349 -2.02 -3.80 19.61
C PRO A 349 -2.87 -4.52 18.56
N GLY A 350 -4.11 -4.07 18.42
CA GLY A 350 -5.04 -4.48 17.39
C GLY A 350 -5.66 -3.25 16.73
N ARG A 351 -6.04 -3.39 15.47
CA ARG A 351 -6.81 -2.39 14.75
C ARG A 351 -7.89 -3.08 13.95
N PHE A 352 -9.06 -2.46 13.93
CA PHE A 352 -10.20 -2.95 13.18
C PHE A 352 -10.54 -1.91 12.13
N ARG A 353 -10.87 -2.35 10.93
CA ARG A 353 -11.28 -1.48 9.83
C ARG A 353 -12.50 -2.08 9.15
N THR A 354 -13.49 -1.25 8.90
CA THR A 354 -14.69 -1.62 8.13
C THR A 354 -14.75 -0.80 6.86
N PHE A 355 -15.24 -1.43 5.82
CA PHE A 355 -15.41 -0.81 4.53
C PHE A 355 -16.68 -1.35 3.88
N ARG A 356 -17.35 -0.49 3.11
CA ARG A 356 -18.59 -0.86 2.42
C ARG A 356 -18.30 -1.19 0.97
N ARG A 357 -18.83 -2.31 0.49
CA ARG A 357 -18.76 -2.71 -0.91
C ARG A 357 -20.00 -2.29 -1.69
N ALA A 358 -19.84 -2.21 -3.01
CA ALA A 358 -20.89 -1.81 -3.94
C ALA A 358 -22.07 -2.81 -3.97
N ASP A 359 -21.81 -4.09 -3.69
CA ASP A 359 -22.82 -5.15 -3.57
C ASP A 359 -23.60 -5.11 -2.24
N GLY A 360 -23.32 -4.13 -1.37
CA GLY A 360 -23.95 -3.96 -0.08
C GLY A 360 -23.33 -4.79 1.04
N SER A 361 -22.32 -5.62 0.77
CA SER A 361 -21.56 -6.34 1.82
C SER A 361 -20.63 -5.41 2.61
N MET A 362 -20.29 -5.83 3.84
CA MET A 362 -19.34 -5.12 4.70
C MET A 362 -18.05 -5.90 4.78
N HIS A 363 -16.99 -5.32 4.27
CA HIS A 363 -15.66 -5.86 4.41
C HIS A 363 -15.08 -5.47 5.78
N PHE A 364 -14.64 -6.47 6.53
CA PHE A 364 -14.17 -6.33 7.90
C PHE A 364 -12.75 -6.86 8.03
N VAL A 365 -11.83 -5.97 8.39
CA VAL A 365 -10.42 -6.27 8.53
C VAL A 365 -10.01 -6.20 9.98
N ARG A 366 -9.41 -7.28 10.48
CA ARG A 366 -8.78 -7.34 11.81
C ARG A 366 -7.27 -7.41 11.64
N GLU A 367 -6.58 -6.38 12.08
CA GLU A 367 -5.13 -6.23 12.06
C GLU A 367 -4.59 -6.44 13.47
N LEU A 368 -3.77 -7.46 13.67
CA LEU A 368 -3.20 -7.80 14.97
C LEU A 368 -1.68 -7.75 14.89
N TYR A 369 -1.08 -6.96 15.78
CA TYR A 369 0.35 -6.69 15.82
C TYR A 369 1.03 -7.62 16.83
N CYS A 370 1.17 -8.90 16.51
CA CYS A 370 1.78 -9.87 17.43
C CYS A 370 3.19 -10.27 16.96
N ASP A 371 4.13 -10.33 17.91
CA ASP A 371 5.50 -10.85 17.69
C ASP A 371 6.26 -10.19 16.53
N GLY A 372 6.10 -8.88 16.36
CA GLY A 372 6.76 -8.12 15.28
C GLY A 372 6.20 -8.39 13.88
N ALA A 373 5.08 -9.12 13.78
CA ALA A 373 4.39 -9.41 12.53
C ALA A 373 2.95 -8.83 12.54
N LEU A 374 2.49 -8.39 11.38
CA LEU A 374 1.09 -8.05 11.18
C LEU A 374 0.31 -9.30 10.77
N ARG A 375 -0.67 -9.71 11.59
CA ARG A 375 -1.66 -10.73 11.24
C ARG A 375 -2.94 -10.03 10.79
N CYS A 376 -3.27 -10.18 9.52
CA CYS A 376 -4.47 -9.60 8.93
C CYS A 376 -5.50 -10.70 8.70
N PHE A 377 -6.65 -10.60 9.34
CA PHE A 377 -7.82 -11.45 9.09
C PHE A 377 -8.82 -10.63 8.31
N ASP A 378 -8.96 -10.99 7.05
CA ASP A 378 -9.79 -10.32 6.07
C ASP A 378 -11.04 -11.18 5.83
N SER A 379 -12.21 -10.64 6.16
CA SER A 379 -13.50 -11.29 5.94
C SER A 379 -14.56 -10.32 5.44
N ASP A 380 -15.49 -10.85 4.66
CA ASP A 380 -16.69 -10.14 4.21
C ASP A 380 -17.90 -10.61 5.01
N PHE A 381 -18.63 -9.66 5.60
CA PHE A 381 -19.96 -9.88 6.14
C PHE A 381 -21.00 -9.69 5.06
N VAL A 382 -21.73 -10.76 4.74
CA VAL A 382 -22.75 -10.80 3.71
C VAL A 382 -24.07 -11.27 4.31
N LEU A 383 -25.18 -10.62 3.96
CA LEU A 383 -26.50 -11.10 4.30
C LEU A 383 -27.04 -11.97 3.15
N ARG A 384 -27.43 -13.22 3.44
CA ARG A 384 -28.09 -14.10 2.47
C ARG A 384 -29.43 -14.53 3.04
N GLY A 385 -30.51 -13.99 2.48
CA GLY A 385 -31.82 -14.01 3.14
C GLY A 385 -31.75 -13.17 4.42
N ASN A 386 -31.97 -13.79 5.58
CA ASN A 386 -31.85 -13.16 6.91
C ASN A 386 -30.67 -13.72 7.74
N GLN A 387 -29.81 -14.55 7.16
CA GLN A 387 -28.65 -15.10 7.87
C GLN A 387 -27.40 -14.31 7.52
N LEU A 388 -26.61 -13.97 8.55
CA LEU A 388 -25.32 -13.34 8.38
C LEU A 388 -24.29 -14.40 8.03
N HIS A 389 -23.42 -14.11 7.06
CA HIS A 389 -22.29 -14.95 6.70
C HIS A 389 -21.00 -14.16 6.87
N GLU A 390 -19.99 -14.78 7.48
CA GLU A 390 -18.61 -14.30 7.45
C GLU A 390 -17.82 -15.12 6.43
N VAL A 391 -17.41 -14.48 5.34
CA VAL A 391 -16.77 -15.12 4.19
C VAL A 391 -15.30 -14.71 4.12
N PHE A 392 -14.40 -15.68 4.19
CA PHE A 392 -12.97 -15.49 3.95
C PHE A 392 -12.66 -15.95 2.54
N VAL A 393 -12.84 -15.06 1.56
CA VAL A 393 -12.76 -15.36 0.12
C VAL A 393 -11.47 -16.10 -0.26
N GLU A 394 -10.34 -15.65 0.28
CA GLU A 394 -9.02 -16.25 -0.03
C GLU A 394 -8.84 -17.68 0.45
N HIS A 395 -9.46 -18.00 1.58
CA HIS A 395 -9.40 -19.32 2.17
C HIS A 395 -10.54 -20.21 1.65
N GLY A 396 -11.43 -19.66 0.81
CA GLY A 396 -12.66 -20.30 0.37
C GLY A 396 -13.59 -20.62 1.53
N LEU A 397 -13.47 -19.94 2.68
CA LEU A 397 -14.27 -20.24 3.86
C LEU A 397 -15.54 -19.38 3.89
N ASP A 398 -16.66 -19.98 4.24
CA ASP A 398 -17.95 -19.32 4.42
C ASP A 398 -18.58 -19.88 5.70
N LEU A 399 -18.68 -19.03 6.72
CA LEU A 399 -19.26 -19.37 8.00
C LEU A 399 -20.62 -18.68 8.15
N ALA A 400 -21.69 -19.48 8.24
CA ALA A 400 -22.98 -18.97 8.66
C ALA A 400 -22.91 -18.55 10.15
N LEU A 401 -23.45 -17.38 10.46
CA LEU A 401 -23.47 -16.80 11.80
C LEU A 401 -24.91 -16.58 12.26
N ASP A 402 -25.20 -17.07 13.46
CA ASP A 402 -26.41 -16.76 14.20
C ASP A 402 -26.13 -15.56 15.10
N VAL A 403 -26.90 -14.49 14.90
CA VAL A 403 -26.76 -13.23 15.65
C VAL A 403 -27.88 -13.14 16.67
N SER A 404 -27.54 -12.85 17.93
CA SER A 404 -28.53 -12.64 18.99
C SER A 404 -28.09 -11.52 19.93
N VAL A 405 -29.04 -10.70 20.39
CA VAL A 405 -28.80 -9.66 21.40
C VAL A 405 -28.75 -10.30 22.80
N LEU A 406 -27.83 -9.82 23.63
CA LEU A 406 -27.63 -10.26 25.02
C LEU A 406 -28.39 -9.32 25.98
N ASP A 407 -28.65 -9.79 27.20
CA ASP A 407 -29.42 -9.03 28.19
C ASP A 407 -28.75 -7.73 28.65
N ASP A 408 -27.42 -7.64 28.51
CA ASP A 408 -26.61 -6.46 28.82
C ASP A 408 -26.49 -5.48 27.63
N GLY A 409 -27.27 -5.68 26.57
CA GLY A 409 -27.21 -4.91 25.34
C GLY A 409 -26.03 -5.27 24.43
N GLY A 410 -25.26 -6.29 24.78
CA GLY A 410 -24.22 -6.87 23.92
C GLY A 410 -24.79 -7.67 22.74
N ILE A 411 -23.90 -8.13 21.87
CA ILE A 411 -24.24 -9.00 20.73
C ILE A 411 -23.43 -10.29 20.82
N ARG A 412 -24.08 -11.41 20.51
CA ARG A 412 -23.44 -12.71 20.33
C ARG A 412 -23.54 -13.12 18.86
N LEU A 413 -22.38 -13.45 18.29
CA LEU A 413 -22.23 -14.06 16.97
C LEU A 413 -21.78 -15.50 17.17
N ARG A 414 -22.67 -16.47 16.87
CA ARG A 414 -22.36 -17.89 17.01
C ARG A 414 -22.18 -18.52 15.63
N GLY A 415 -21.11 -19.26 15.45
CA GLY A 415 -20.87 -20.01 14.22
C GLY A 415 -21.87 -21.15 14.05
N GLY A 416 -22.33 -21.33 12.82
CA GLY A 416 -23.20 -22.40 12.37
C GLY A 416 -22.46 -23.32 11.40
N THR A 417 -23.03 -23.49 10.21
CA THR A 417 -22.43 -24.26 9.13
C THR A 417 -21.19 -23.57 8.57
N LEU A 418 -20.06 -24.28 8.57
CA LEU A 418 -18.83 -23.85 7.90
C LEU A 418 -18.69 -24.56 6.56
N ARG A 419 -18.42 -23.81 5.50
CA ARG A 419 -18.12 -24.34 4.16
C ARG A 419 -16.69 -23.99 3.77
N TRP A 420 -16.00 -24.91 3.10
CA TRP A 420 -14.70 -24.70 2.48
C TRP A 420 -14.77 -25.01 0.99
N HIS A 421 -14.54 -24.00 0.16
CA HIS A 421 -14.79 -24.02 -1.29
C HIS A 421 -16.17 -24.59 -1.66
N GLY A 422 -17.20 -24.21 -0.88
CA GLY A 422 -18.58 -24.67 -1.07
C GLY A 422 -18.91 -26.02 -0.42
N LEU A 423 -17.91 -26.81 -0.02
CA LEU A 423 -18.12 -28.09 0.66
C LEU A 423 -18.40 -27.87 2.15
N VAL A 424 -19.46 -28.47 2.66
CA VAL A 424 -19.80 -28.41 4.09
C VAL A 424 -18.77 -29.19 4.89
N LEU A 425 -18.09 -28.50 5.80
CA LEU A 425 -17.15 -29.13 6.72
C LEU A 425 -17.89 -29.73 7.93
N PRO A 426 -17.26 -30.69 8.65
CA PRO A 426 -17.75 -31.17 9.94
C PRO A 426 -18.06 -30.00 10.90
N PRO A 427 -18.79 -30.22 12.02
CA PRO A 427 -19.41 -29.16 12.84
C PRO A 427 -18.44 -28.28 13.65
N VAL A 428 -17.22 -28.07 13.16
CA VAL A 428 -16.20 -27.15 13.67
C VAL A 428 -16.74 -25.71 13.76
N GLY A 429 -17.59 -25.30 12.83
CA GLY A 429 -18.22 -23.97 12.82
C GLY A 429 -19.06 -23.70 14.08
N HIS A 430 -19.75 -24.71 14.63
CA HIS A 430 -20.55 -24.59 15.87
C HIS A 430 -19.72 -24.35 17.14
N GLY A 431 -18.40 -24.52 17.02
CA GLY A 431 -17.44 -24.27 18.07
C GLY A 431 -17.05 -22.80 18.24
N VAL A 432 -17.34 -21.95 17.26
CA VAL A 432 -16.91 -20.55 17.23
C VAL A 432 -18.01 -19.67 17.83
N GLU A 433 -17.64 -18.82 18.78
CA GLU A 433 -18.56 -17.82 19.34
C GLU A 433 -17.80 -16.53 19.63
N PHE A 434 -18.32 -15.40 19.16
CA PHE A 434 -17.88 -14.07 19.55
C PHE A 434 -18.96 -13.37 20.36
N ARG A 435 -18.59 -12.84 21.52
CA ARG A 435 -19.45 -11.99 22.35
C ARG A 435 -18.87 -10.59 22.39
N ILE A 436 -19.69 -9.60 22.07
CA ILE A 436 -19.34 -8.19 22.09
C ILE A 436 -20.15 -7.58 23.22
N ILE A 437 -19.48 -7.20 24.29
CA ILE A 437 -20.10 -6.82 25.56
C ILE A 437 -19.67 -5.40 25.88
N PRO A 438 -20.62 -4.48 26.13
CA PRO A 438 -20.27 -3.17 26.64
C PRO A 438 -19.69 -3.29 28.05
N SER A 439 -18.59 -2.59 28.34
CA SER A 439 -17.99 -2.65 29.68
C SER A 439 -18.93 -2.03 30.72
N ARG A 440 -19.07 -2.67 31.89
CA ARG A 440 -19.88 -2.12 32.99
C ARG A 440 -19.18 -0.97 33.71
N ASP A 441 -17.85 -1.00 33.73
CA ASP A 441 -17.03 -0.12 34.55
C ASP A 441 -16.51 1.09 33.75
N ASP A 442 -16.50 1.01 32.41
CA ASP A 442 -16.01 2.07 31.53
C ASP A 442 -17.01 2.35 30.38
N PRO A 443 -17.64 3.54 30.35
CA PRO A 443 -18.59 3.92 29.29
C PRO A 443 -17.92 4.13 27.92
N THR A 444 -16.60 4.12 27.84
CA THR A 444 -15.83 4.26 26.60
C THR A 444 -15.27 2.93 26.08
N ARG A 445 -15.60 1.81 26.73
CA ARG A 445 -15.02 0.50 26.45
C ARG A 445 -16.04 -0.53 26.00
N VAL A 446 -15.64 -1.34 25.02
CA VAL A 446 -16.33 -2.55 24.57
C VAL A 446 -15.32 -3.71 24.59
N ASP A 447 -15.75 -4.84 25.13
CA ASP A 447 -14.96 -6.07 25.17
C ASP A 447 -15.48 -7.06 24.14
N ILE A 448 -14.58 -7.60 23.32
CA ILE A 448 -14.91 -8.63 22.32
C ILE A 448 -14.20 -9.91 22.72
N ILE A 449 -14.98 -10.94 23.05
CA ILE A 449 -14.49 -12.24 23.52
C ILE A 449 -14.83 -13.28 22.46
N GLY A 450 -13.82 -13.72 21.72
CA GLY A 450 -13.91 -14.83 20.78
C GLY A 450 -13.48 -16.13 21.45
N THR A 451 -14.31 -17.17 21.38
CA THR A 451 -14.00 -18.50 21.91
C THR A 451 -14.13 -19.56 20.84
N PHE A 452 -13.28 -20.57 20.91
CA PHE A 452 -13.33 -21.75 20.05
C PHE A 452 -13.45 -23.03 20.88
N ARG A 453 -14.39 -23.91 20.51
CA ARG A 453 -14.65 -25.22 21.12
C ARG A 453 -14.65 -26.30 20.05
N TRP A 454 -14.07 -27.47 20.32
CA TRP A 454 -14.11 -28.58 19.34
C TRP A 454 -15.50 -29.19 19.19
N SER A 455 -16.31 -29.13 20.25
CA SER A 455 -17.70 -29.57 20.25
C SER A 455 -18.54 -28.65 21.14
N THR A 456 -19.84 -28.61 20.87
CA THR A 456 -20.84 -27.93 21.71
C THR A 456 -20.95 -28.53 23.11
N SER A 457 -20.43 -29.74 23.32
CA SER A 457 -20.44 -30.47 24.61
C SER A 457 -19.24 -30.21 25.52
N SER A 458 -18.18 -29.53 25.04
CA SER A 458 -17.05 -29.16 25.90
C SER A 458 -17.41 -28.00 26.84
N ARG A 459 -17.16 -28.19 28.14
CA ARG A 459 -17.38 -27.15 29.18
C ARG A 459 -16.41 -25.97 29.08
N ALA A 460 -15.17 -26.19 28.60
CA ALA A 460 -14.14 -25.17 28.49
C ALA A 460 -13.74 -24.90 27.03
N PRO A 461 -13.46 -23.63 26.65
CA PRO A 461 -12.94 -23.30 25.32
C PRO A 461 -11.50 -23.81 25.15
N LEU A 462 -11.17 -24.24 23.93
CA LEU A 462 -9.82 -24.62 23.52
C LEU A 462 -8.90 -23.41 23.36
N GLY A 463 -9.47 -22.32 22.84
CA GLY A 463 -8.81 -21.04 22.70
C GLY A 463 -9.78 -19.90 22.98
N CYS A 464 -9.26 -18.81 23.52
CA CYS A 464 -9.97 -17.57 23.78
C CYS A 464 -9.11 -16.41 23.26
N ILE A 465 -9.70 -15.55 22.45
CA ILE A 465 -9.16 -14.24 22.10
C ILE A 465 -10.00 -13.16 22.76
N HIS A 466 -9.37 -12.23 23.45
CA HIS A 466 -10.04 -11.11 24.09
C HIS A 466 -9.48 -9.82 23.52
N TYR A 467 -10.37 -8.98 22.99
CA TYR A 467 -10.08 -7.63 22.54
C TYR A 467 -10.69 -6.63 23.51
N GLU A 468 -9.87 -5.72 24.01
CA GLU A 468 -10.27 -4.53 24.75
C GLU A 468 -10.28 -3.36 23.78
N ALA A 469 -11.47 -2.91 23.35
CA ALA A 469 -11.63 -1.76 22.49
C ALA A 469 -11.99 -0.55 23.34
N GLN A 470 -11.17 0.50 23.29
CA GLN A 470 -11.43 1.77 23.97
C GLN A 470 -11.61 2.89 22.94
N TRP A 471 -12.67 3.68 23.09
CA TRP A 471 -12.95 4.80 22.22
C TRP A 471 -11.89 5.89 22.41
N SER A 472 -11.15 6.22 21.34
CA SER A 472 -10.36 7.43 21.30
C SER A 472 -11.21 8.53 20.69
N ALA A 473 -11.47 9.61 21.45
CA ALA A 473 -12.07 10.80 20.86
C ALA A 473 -11.23 11.25 19.66
N PRO A 474 -11.84 11.69 18.55
CA PRO A 474 -11.08 12.15 17.40
C PRO A 474 -10.18 13.32 17.83
N SER A 475 -8.86 13.13 17.69
CA SER A 475 -7.85 14.18 17.83
C SER A 475 -7.86 15.13 16.65
#